data_AF-Q2U184-F1
#
_entry.id   AF-Q2U184-F1
#
_cell.length_a   1.000
_cell.length_b   1.000
_cell.length_c   1.000
_cell.angle_alpha   90.00
_cell.angle_beta   90.00
_cell.angle_gamma   90.00
#
_symmetry.space_group_name_H-M   'P 1'
#
loop_
_entity.id
_entity.type
_entity.pdbx_description
1 polymer ?
#
loop_
_entity_poly.entity_id
_entity_poly.type
_entity_poly.pdbx_seq_one_letter_code
_entity_poly.pdbx_strand_id
1 'polypeptide(L)'
;MPRDNVSRVKKTNTIGILTFIGLRAADSVFQYALLQRGWASSLIERLGATAVSREMIVHVSTGQLQPQYAIIAFMALGSSVKQILNILLVLQQEMSPSSAVIIAFFNTLCNTLNTVLSVWAVTSQAPGPDSFFGIFRRPFLLAGIGFYSAGILIEAVSELQRTAFKKDPNNKGKPYAGGLFSAARHINYGGYTIWRASYAYTSAGWLWGLGVFSWFFYDFAARGVPVLDQYLLGRISLSTARFSLLADADFFVFL
;
A
#
# COMPACT_ATOMS: atom_id res chain seq x y z
N MET A 1 16.92 19.72 5.15
CA MET A 1 16.80 18.52 6.01
C MET A 1 15.64 17.67 5.50
N PRO A 2 15.75 16.33 5.46
CA PRO A 2 14.64 15.45 5.08
C PRO A 2 13.42 15.67 6.00
N ARG A 3 12.22 15.76 5.43
CA ARG A 3 10.98 15.99 6.19
C ARG A 3 10.45 14.68 6.76
N ASP A 4 10.31 14.64 8.08
CA ASP A 4 9.64 13.57 8.81
C ASP A 4 8.12 13.80 8.81
N ASN A 5 7.36 12.79 8.39
CA ASN A 5 5.90 12.86 8.26
C ASN A 5 5.16 12.08 9.36
N VAL A 6 5.88 11.50 10.32
CA VAL A 6 5.27 10.63 11.35
C VAL A 6 5.54 11.19 12.75
N SER A 7 4.52 11.12 13.60
CA SER A 7 4.64 11.50 15.01
C SER A 7 5.54 10.51 15.75
N ARG A 8 6.47 11.03 16.56
CA ARG A 8 7.34 10.21 17.43
C ARG A 8 6.81 10.10 18.86
N VAL A 9 5.63 10.65 19.12
CA VAL A 9 4.97 10.61 20.43
C VAL A 9 4.33 9.23 20.62
N LYS A 10 4.75 8.51 21.66
CA LYS A 10 4.15 7.21 22.04
C LYS A 10 2.88 7.44 22.83
N LYS A 11 1.76 7.66 22.12
CA LYS A 11 0.44 7.88 22.72
C LYS A 11 -0.65 7.34 21.81
N THR A 12 -1.71 6.78 22.39
CA THR A 12 -2.90 6.37 21.63
C THR A 12 -3.84 7.55 21.46
N ASN A 13 -4.32 7.78 20.24
CA ASN A 13 -5.36 8.76 19.92
C ASN A 13 -6.52 8.05 19.22
N THR A 14 -7.53 7.68 20.01
CA THR A 14 -8.66 6.86 19.56
C THR A 14 -9.45 7.53 18.43
N ILE A 15 -9.62 8.85 18.48
CA ILE A 15 -10.33 9.59 17.43
C ILE A 15 -9.58 9.47 16.11
N GLY A 16 -8.27 9.70 16.10
CA GLY A 16 -7.49 9.56 14.87
C GLY A 16 -7.45 8.13 14.34
N ILE A 17 -7.39 7.13 15.22
CA ILE A 17 -7.48 5.71 14.83
C ILE A 17 -8.83 5.39 14.18
N LEU A 18 -9.94 5.78 14.80
CA LEU A 18 -11.28 5.54 14.28
C LEU A 18 -11.52 6.28 12.96
N THR A 19 -11.08 7.54 12.85
CA THR A 19 -11.10 8.31 11.59
C THR A 19 -10.35 7.57 10.50
N PHE A 20 -9.15 7.07 10.80
CA PHE A 20 -8.38 6.32 9.82
C PHE A 20 -9.10 5.05 9.35
N ILE A 21 -9.59 4.22 10.30
CA ILE A 21 -10.30 2.98 9.99
C ILE A 21 -11.54 3.26 9.14
N GLY A 22 -12.34 4.25 9.51
CA GLY A 22 -13.54 4.64 8.77
C GLY A 22 -13.23 5.06 7.33
N LEU A 23 -12.22 5.91 7.14
CA LEU A 23 -11.83 6.38 5.80
C LEU A 23 -11.26 5.25 4.93
N ARG A 24 -10.47 4.32 5.49
CA ARG A 24 -9.95 3.18 4.73
C ARG A 24 -11.03 2.16 4.37
N ALA A 25 -11.98 1.93 5.26
CA ALA A 25 -13.13 1.08 4.97
C ALA A 25 -14.03 1.71 3.87
N ALA A 26 -14.28 3.02 3.96
CA ALA A 26 -15.04 3.76 2.96
C ALA A 26 -14.36 3.72 1.57
N ASP A 27 -13.03 3.82 1.52
CA ASP A 27 -12.28 3.72 0.27
C ASP A 27 -12.56 2.41 -0.48
N SER A 28 -12.58 1.26 0.19
CA SER A 28 -12.82 -0.02 -0.49
C SER A 28 -14.20 -0.08 -1.15
N VAL A 29 -15.21 0.46 -0.48
CA VAL A 29 -16.57 0.59 -1.02
C VAL A 29 -16.60 1.57 -2.19
N PHE A 30 -15.89 2.70 -2.05
CA PHE A 30 -15.79 3.72 -3.09
C PHE A 30 -15.11 3.20 -4.36
N GLN A 31 -13.99 2.46 -4.24
CA GLN A 31 -13.29 1.87 -5.39
C GLN A 31 -14.16 0.86 -6.13
N TYR A 32 -14.91 0.02 -5.41
CA TYR A 32 -15.88 -0.88 -6.05
C TYR A 32 -16.98 -0.11 -6.78
N ALA A 33 -17.53 0.95 -6.15
CA ALA A 33 -18.57 1.78 -6.75
C ALA A 33 -18.11 2.53 -8.00
N LEU A 34 -16.86 3.02 -8.02
CA LEU A 34 -16.26 3.69 -9.19
C LEU A 34 -16.33 2.82 -10.46
N LEU A 35 -16.03 1.53 -10.31
CA LEU A 35 -16.11 0.55 -11.39
C LEU A 35 -17.55 0.14 -11.67
N GLN A 36 -18.25 -0.34 -10.64
CA GLN A 36 -19.56 -0.97 -10.77
C GLN A 36 -20.63 0.01 -11.25
N ARG A 37 -20.61 1.27 -10.79
CA ARG A 37 -21.55 2.31 -11.21
C ARG A 37 -21.12 3.05 -12.48
N GLY A 38 -19.92 2.78 -12.98
CA GLY A 38 -19.39 3.40 -14.20
C GLY A 38 -18.89 4.84 -14.00
N TRP A 39 -18.75 5.31 -12.76
CA TRP A 39 -18.27 6.66 -12.47
C TRP A 39 -16.85 6.90 -12.99
N ALA A 40 -15.98 5.88 -12.95
CA ALA A 40 -14.64 5.96 -13.53
C ALA A 40 -14.69 6.10 -15.06
N SER A 41 -15.55 5.34 -15.74
CA SER A 41 -15.75 5.45 -17.19
C SER A 41 -16.30 6.82 -17.59
N SER A 42 -17.32 7.30 -16.87
CA SER A 42 -17.89 8.63 -17.09
C SER A 42 -16.86 9.76 -16.88
N LEU A 43 -15.92 9.61 -15.95
CA LEU A 43 -14.84 10.56 -15.78
C LEU A 43 -13.91 10.60 -17.00
N ILE A 44 -13.51 9.44 -17.52
CA ILE A 44 -12.70 9.34 -18.75
C ILE A 44 -13.40 9.98 -19.93
N GLU A 45 -14.69 9.69 -20.12
CA GLU A 45 -15.51 10.25 -21.20
C GLU A 45 -15.67 11.77 -21.10
N ARG A 46 -15.88 12.30 -19.88
CA ARG A 46 -15.96 13.75 -19.62
C ARG A 46 -14.65 14.48 -19.91
N LEU A 47 -13.51 13.77 -19.83
CA LEU A 47 -12.20 14.30 -20.20
C LEU A 47 -11.92 14.20 -21.72
N GLY A 48 -12.91 13.77 -22.52
CA GLY A 48 -12.78 13.63 -23.97
C GLY A 48 -12.03 12.36 -24.41
N ALA A 49 -11.84 11.41 -23.51
CA ALA A 49 -11.14 10.15 -23.78
C ALA A 49 -12.12 8.97 -23.88
N THR A 50 -11.67 7.87 -24.47
CA THR A 50 -12.50 6.66 -24.66
C THR A 50 -12.36 5.72 -23.46
N ALA A 51 -13.47 5.38 -22.82
CA ALA A 51 -13.50 4.35 -21.79
C ALA A 51 -13.69 2.95 -22.39
N VAL A 52 -13.27 1.93 -21.66
CA VAL A 52 -13.57 0.52 -21.95
C VAL A 52 -15.07 0.30 -21.88
N SER A 53 -15.61 -0.49 -22.80
CA SER A 53 -17.03 -0.81 -22.87
C SER A 53 -17.54 -1.46 -21.57
N ARG A 54 -18.76 -1.10 -21.19
CA ARG A 54 -19.30 -1.43 -19.86
C ARG A 54 -19.50 -2.93 -19.63
N GLU A 55 -19.78 -3.69 -20.68
CA GLU A 55 -19.91 -5.15 -20.69
C GLU A 55 -18.61 -5.89 -20.36
N MET A 56 -17.46 -5.25 -20.60
CA MET A 56 -16.14 -5.78 -20.21
C MET A 56 -15.83 -5.50 -18.74
N ILE A 57 -16.51 -4.53 -18.12
CA ILE A 57 -16.31 -4.12 -16.72
C ILE A 57 -17.30 -4.83 -15.80
N VAL A 58 -18.55 -4.95 -16.22
CA VAL A 58 -19.67 -5.44 -15.42
C VAL A 58 -20.47 -6.47 -16.20
N HIS A 59 -20.82 -7.59 -15.57
CA HIS A 59 -21.75 -8.55 -16.13
C HIS A 59 -23.14 -7.93 -16.29
N VAL A 60 -23.66 -7.94 -17.52
CA VAL A 60 -24.96 -7.33 -17.86
C VAL A 60 -26.13 -7.92 -17.06
N SER A 61 -26.08 -9.23 -16.79
CA SER A 61 -27.16 -9.95 -16.08
C SER A 61 -27.15 -9.75 -14.57
N THR A 62 -25.98 -9.64 -13.94
CA THR A 62 -25.85 -9.64 -12.46
C THR A 62 -25.43 -8.29 -11.88
N GLY A 63 -24.92 -7.36 -12.69
CA GLY A 63 -24.36 -6.10 -12.22
C GLY A 63 -23.07 -6.26 -11.40
N GLN A 64 -22.47 -7.45 -11.39
CA GLN A 64 -21.20 -7.74 -10.71
C GLN A 64 -20.01 -7.41 -11.61
N LEU A 65 -18.88 -7.04 -10.99
CA LEU A 65 -17.65 -6.79 -11.71
C LEU A 65 -17.16 -8.07 -12.42
N GLN A 66 -16.74 -7.91 -13.67
CA GLN A 66 -16.02 -8.94 -14.41
C GLN A 66 -14.70 -9.27 -13.70
N PRO A 67 -14.14 -10.49 -13.87
CA PRO A 67 -13.02 -10.98 -13.05
C PRO A 67 -11.81 -10.03 -12.94
N GLN A 68 -11.38 -9.39 -14.04
CA GLN A 68 -10.29 -8.41 -14.03
C GLN A 68 -10.56 -7.25 -13.05
N TYR A 69 -11.76 -6.69 -13.11
CA TYR A 69 -12.16 -5.53 -12.31
C TYR A 69 -12.49 -5.91 -10.87
N ALA A 70 -12.99 -7.14 -10.66
CA ALA A 70 -13.12 -7.71 -9.32
C ALA A 70 -11.74 -7.81 -8.65
N ILE A 71 -10.69 -8.27 -9.34
CA ILE A 71 -9.32 -8.33 -8.81
C ILE A 71 -8.83 -6.93 -8.42
N ILE A 72 -9.04 -5.92 -9.27
CA ILE A 72 -8.64 -4.54 -8.99
C ILE A 72 -9.36 -3.99 -7.74
N ALA A 73 -10.67 -4.26 -7.60
CA ALA A 73 -11.42 -3.89 -6.40
C ALA A 73 -10.94 -4.68 -5.15
N PHE A 74 -10.63 -5.97 -5.29
CA PHE A 74 -10.06 -6.78 -4.21
C PHE A 74 -8.68 -6.30 -3.79
N MET A 75 -7.86 -5.80 -4.72
CA MET A 75 -6.58 -5.19 -4.41
C MET A 75 -6.75 -3.89 -3.61
N ALA A 76 -7.78 -3.07 -3.88
CA ALA A 76 -8.13 -1.94 -3.01
C ALA A 76 -8.59 -2.40 -1.62
N LEU A 77 -9.44 -3.44 -1.56
CA LEU A 77 -9.92 -3.99 -0.30
C LEU A 77 -8.78 -4.56 0.56
N GLY A 78 -7.93 -5.42 -0.02
CA GLY A 78 -6.78 -6.00 0.67
C GLY A 78 -5.81 -4.93 1.18
N SER A 79 -5.63 -3.86 0.40
CA SER A 79 -4.86 -2.68 0.78
C SER A 79 -5.41 -2.00 2.04
N SER A 80 -6.72 -1.72 2.04
CA SER A 80 -7.41 -1.12 3.19
C SER A 80 -7.40 -2.02 4.41
N VAL A 81 -7.69 -3.32 4.25
CA VAL A 81 -7.68 -4.30 5.34
C VAL A 81 -6.30 -4.37 5.98
N LYS A 82 -5.24 -4.49 5.17
CA LYS A 82 -3.86 -4.49 5.68
C LYS A 82 -3.56 -3.24 6.49
N GLN A 83 -3.95 -2.06 6.01
CA GLN A 83 -3.68 -0.79 6.69
C GLN A 83 -4.47 -0.66 8.00
N ILE A 84 -5.71 -1.12 8.02
CA ILE A 84 -6.53 -1.23 9.24
C ILE A 84 -5.89 -2.21 10.24
N LEU A 85 -5.41 -3.36 9.78
CA LEU A 85 -4.71 -4.30 10.67
C LEU A 85 -3.40 -3.72 11.21
N ASN A 86 -2.63 -3.00 10.39
CA ASN A 86 -1.41 -2.34 10.86
C ASN A 86 -1.73 -1.32 11.95
N ILE A 87 -2.72 -0.44 11.76
CA ILE A 87 -3.04 0.57 12.78
C ILE A 87 -3.48 -0.07 14.10
N LEU A 88 -4.12 -1.24 14.05
CA LEU A 88 -4.59 -1.96 15.24
C LEU A 88 -3.49 -2.78 15.93
N LEU A 89 -2.57 -3.38 15.17
CA LEU A 89 -1.63 -4.39 15.68
C LEU A 89 -0.20 -3.87 15.88
N VAL A 90 0.20 -2.88 15.09
CA VAL A 90 1.59 -2.40 14.98
C VAL A 90 1.75 -0.98 15.52
N LEU A 91 0.72 -0.12 15.45
CA LEU A 91 0.85 1.30 15.80
C LEU A 91 1.19 1.49 17.28
N GLN A 92 2.36 2.09 17.54
CA GLN A 92 2.79 2.51 18.87
C GLN A 92 2.86 4.04 19.04
N GLN A 93 2.66 4.77 17.94
CA GLN A 93 2.80 6.22 17.85
C GLN A 93 1.42 6.88 17.73
N GLU A 94 1.36 8.16 18.03
CA GLU A 94 0.12 8.91 17.92
C GLU A 94 -0.35 9.06 16.47
N MET A 95 -1.59 8.60 16.22
CA MET A 95 -2.34 8.92 15.00
C MET A 95 -3.25 10.12 15.26
N SER A 96 -2.87 11.31 14.81
CA SER A 96 -3.77 12.45 14.87
C SER A 96 -4.90 12.34 13.82
N PRO A 97 -6.09 12.92 14.03
CA PRO A 97 -7.14 12.93 13.01
C PRO A 97 -6.73 13.56 11.68
N SER A 98 -5.90 14.61 11.70
CA SER A 98 -5.41 15.24 10.47
C SER A 98 -4.44 14.33 9.71
N SER A 99 -3.52 13.66 10.42
CA SER A 99 -2.66 12.64 9.82
C SER A 99 -3.48 11.50 9.22
N ALA A 100 -4.50 11.02 9.94
CA ALA A 100 -5.41 9.99 9.46
C ALA A 100 -6.08 10.38 8.13
N VAL A 101 -6.62 11.61 8.05
CA VAL A 101 -7.26 12.13 6.82
C VAL A 101 -6.26 12.22 5.67
N ILE A 102 -5.09 12.84 5.89
CA ILE A 102 -4.07 13.02 4.85
C ILE A 102 -3.65 11.67 4.28
N ILE A 103 -3.41 10.71 5.16
CA ILE A 103 -2.91 9.40 4.75
C ILE A 103 -4.00 8.59 4.04
N ALA A 104 -5.23 8.59 4.56
CA ALA A 104 -6.33 7.90 3.91
C ALA A 104 -6.64 8.52 2.53
N PHE A 105 -6.61 9.85 2.42
CA PHE A 105 -6.77 10.56 1.16
C PHE A 105 -5.70 10.18 0.13
N PHE A 106 -4.42 10.13 0.54
CA PHE A 106 -3.33 9.69 -0.35
C PHE A 106 -3.58 8.28 -0.91
N ASN A 107 -4.02 7.34 -0.07
CA ASN A 107 -4.32 6.00 -0.50
C ASN A 107 -5.54 5.94 -1.43
N THR A 108 -6.61 6.67 -1.11
CA THR A 108 -7.78 6.79 -1.99
C THR A 108 -7.41 7.39 -3.32
N LEU A 109 -6.55 8.41 -3.36
CA LEU A 109 -6.08 9.01 -4.60
C LEU A 109 -5.34 7.98 -5.47
N CYS A 110 -4.37 7.26 -4.91
CA CYS A 110 -3.63 6.25 -5.66
C CYS A 110 -4.51 5.09 -6.13
N ASN A 111 -5.44 4.62 -5.29
CA ASN A 111 -6.39 3.58 -5.67
C ASN A 111 -7.34 4.08 -6.78
N THR A 112 -7.76 5.34 -6.70
CA THR A 112 -8.58 5.97 -7.74
C THR A 112 -7.83 6.10 -9.06
N LEU A 113 -6.53 6.45 -9.04
CA LEU A 113 -5.70 6.47 -10.24
C LEU A 113 -5.63 5.07 -10.88
N ASN A 114 -5.40 4.03 -10.08
CA ASN A 114 -5.44 2.64 -10.57
C ASN A 114 -6.79 2.30 -11.21
N THR A 115 -7.89 2.61 -10.52
CA THR A 115 -9.25 2.37 -10.99
C THR A 115 -9.56 3.10 -12.30
N VAL A 116 -9.24 4.40 -12.38
CA VAL A 116 -9.48 5.24 -13.56
C VAL A 116 -8.65 4.77 -14.76
N LEU A 117 -7.35 4.50 -14.55
CA LEU A 117 -6.49 3.99 -15.62
C LEU A 117 -6.89 2.58 -16.07
N SER A 118 -7.52 1.77 -15.20
CA SER A 118 -8.02 0.44 -15.58
C SER A 118 -9.23 0.45 -16.52
N VAL A 119 -9.94 1.57 -16.58
CA VAL A 119 -11.11 1.72 -17.46
C VAL A 119 -10.85 2.65 -18.65
N TRP A 120 -9.67 3.25 -18.73
CA TRP A 120 -9.29 4.04 -19.90
C TRP A 120 -8.81 3.11 -21.02
N ALA A 121 -9.38 3.23 -22.23
CA ALA A 121 -9.10 2.33 -23.35
C ALA A 121 -7.61 2.25 -23.75
N VAL A 122 -6.81 3.28 -23.45
CA VAL A 122 -5.39 3.33 -23.79
C VAL A 122 -4.52 2.56 -22.79
N THR A 123 -4.89 2.57 -21.50
CA THR A 123 -4.07 1.99 -20.43
C THR A 123 -4.65 0.70 -19.86
N SER A 124 -5.93 0.43 -20.11
CA SER A 124 -6.62 -0.76 -19.63
C SER A 124 -5.97 -2.05 -20.13
N GLN A 125 -6.10 -3.10 -19.32
CA GLN A 125 -5.73 -4.47 -19.67
C GLN A 125 -6.94 -5.31 -20.11
N ALA A 126 -8.02 -4.67 -20.55
CA ALA A 126 -9.18 -5.34 -21.13
C ALA A 126 -8.91 -5.86 -22.57
N PRO A 127 -9.56 -6.94 -23.01
CA PRO A 127 -10.48 -7.78 -22.25
C PRO A 127 -9.75 -8.63 -21.21
N GLY A 128 -10.37 -8.75 -20.02
CA GLY A 128 -9.89 -9.56 -18.92
C GLY A 128 -10.06 -11.07 -19.16
N PRO A 129 -9.87 -11.91 -18.12
CA PRO A 129 -10.25 -13.31 -18.19
C PRO A 129 -11.78 -13.48 -18.14
N ASP A 130 -12.31 -14.42 -18.92
CA ASP A 130 -13.77 -14.66 -19.07
C ASP A 130 -14.42 -15.26 -17.80
N SER A 131 -13.61 -15.78 -16.88
CA SER A 131 -14.04 -16.34 -15.59
C SER A 131 -12.90 -16.24 -14.57
N PHE A 132 -13.21 -16.43 -13.28
CA PHE A 132 -12.19 -16.51 -12.24
C PHE A 132 -11.19 -17.65 -12.50
N PHE A 133 -11.63 -18.81 -13.01
CA PHE A 133 -10.71 -19.88 -13.42
C PHE A 133 -9.85 -19.49 -14.63
N GLY A 134 -10.34 -18.59 -15.48
CA GLY A 134 -9.57 -18.01 -16.58
C GLY A 134 -8.32 -17.23 -16.14
N ILE A 135 -8.29 -16.74 -14.89
CA ILE A 135 -7.11 -16.07 -14.32
C ILE A 135 -5.89 -16.98 -14.38
N PHE A 136 -6.05 -18.29 -14.11
CA PHE A 136 -4.93 -19.24 -14.11
C PHE A 136 -4.24 -19.39 -15.48
N ARG A 137 -4.92 -19.01 -16.56
CA ARG A 137 -4.39 -19.05 -17.93
C ARG A 137 -3.70 -17.75 -18.35
N ARG A 138 -3.68 -16.73 -17.47
CA ARG A 138 -3.09 -15.42 -17.72
C ARG A 138 -1.83 -15.26 -16.84
N PRO A 139 -0.65 -15.73 -17.29
CA PRO A 139 0.55 -15.78 -16.44
C PRO A 139 0.98 -14.40 -15.92
N PHE A 140 0.82 -13.36 -16.74
CA PHE A 140 1.13 -11.99 -16.38
C PHE A 140 0.17 -11.42 -15.30
N LEU A 141 -1.12 -11.71 -15.40
CA LEU A 141 -2.09 -11.34 -14.37
C LEU A 141 -1.81 -12.09 -13.07
N LEU A 142 -1.52 -13.39 -13.13
CA LEU A 142 -1.09 -14.18 -11.98
C LEU A 142 0.16 -13.60 -11.32
N ALA A 143 1.16 -13.19 -12.10
CA ALA A 143 2.35 -12.55 -11.58
C ALA A 143 2.00 -11.23 -10.86
N GLY A 144 1.14 -10.39 -11.45
CA GLY A 144 0.66 -9.16 -10.82
C GLY A 144 -0.03 -9.41 -9.47
N ILE A 145 -0.93 -10.39 -9.42
CA ILE A 145 -1.59 -10.81 -8.17
C ILE A 145 -0.57 -11.36 -7.17
N GLY A 146 0.32 -12.24 -7.61
CA GLY A 146 1.33 -12.88 -6.77
C GLY A 146 2.28 -11.87 -6.13
N PHE A 147 2.81 -10.93 -6.91
CA PHE A 147 3.69 -9.87 -6.39
C PHE A 147 2.94 -8.89 -5.48
N TYR A 148 1.69 -8.55 -5.81
CA TYR A 148 0.83 -7.76 -4.91
C TYR A 148 0.69 -8.43 -3.54
N SER A 149 0.31 -9.71 -3.53
CA SER A 149 0.11 -10.48 -2.30
C SER A 149 1.43 -10.66 -1.53
N ALA A 150 2.51 -11.01 -2.22
CA ALA A 150 3.83 -11.14 -1.60
C ALA A 150 4.30 -9.81 -0.98
N GLY A 151 4.13 -8.69 -1.67
CA GLY A 151 4.49 -7.36 -1.17
C GLY A 151 3.74 -6.99 0.11
N ILE A 152 2.41 -7.21 0.13
CA ILE A 152 1.58 -7.01 1.34
C ILE A 152 2.07 -7.89 2.49
N LEU A 153 2.32 -9.18 2.22
CA LEU A 153 2.72 -10.13 3.26
C LEU A 153 4.11 -9.82 3.81
N ILE A 154 5.08 -9.52 2.95
CA ILE A 154 6.44 -9.16 3.36
C ILE A 154 6.40 -7.94 4.27
N GLU A 155 5.67 -6.90 3.87
CA GLU A 155 5.55 -5.70 4.69
C GLU A 155 4.89 -6.03 6.04
N ALA A 156 3.71 -6.67 6.03
CA ALA A 156 2.94 -6.91 7.24
C ALA A 156 3.68 -7.84 8.22
N VAL A 157 4.25 -8.94 7.72
CA VAL A 157 4.99 -9.91 8.54
C VAL A 157 6.25 -9.27 9.11
N SER A 158 6.99 -8.48 8.33
CA SER A 158 8.20 -7.81 8.83
C SER A 158 7.88 -6.85 9.98
N GLU A 159 6.80 -6.07 9.86
CA GLU A 159 6.34 -5.16 10.90
C GLU A 159 5.86 -5.89 12.16
N LEU A 160 5.13 -7.00 12.01
CA LEU A 160 4.71 -7.83 13.14
C LEU A 160 5.91 -8.46 13.87
N GLN A 161 6.88 -8.98 13.13
CA GLN A 161 8.12 -9.52 13.68
C GLN A 161 8.88 -8.46 14.51
N ARG A 162 9.05 -7.25 13.94
CA ARG A 162 9.70 -6.12 14.62
C ARG A 162 8.91 -5.67 15.86
N THR A 163 7.59 -5.64 15.76
CA THR A 163 6.70 -5.27 16.87
C THR A 163 6.77 -6.26 18.01
N ALA A 164 6.78 -7.56 17.71
CA ALA A 164 6.90 -8.61 18.72
C ALA A 164 8.23 -8.50 19.47
N PHE A 165 9.34 -8.30 18.75
CA PHE A 165 10.65 -8.11 19.38
C PHE A 165 10.68 -6.90 20.32
N LYS A 166 10.10 -5.76 19.89
CA LYS A 166 10.09 -4.51 20.66
C LYS A 166 9.14 -4.52 21.87
N LYS A 167 8.14 -5.42 21.89
CA LYS A 167 7.24 -5.58 23.03
C LYS A 167 7.92 -6.26 24.23
N ASP A 168 8.99 -7.01 24.01
CA ASP A 168 9.75 -7.65 25.09
C ASP A 168 10.59 -6.61 25.86
N PRO A 169 10.37 -6.44 27.18
CA PRO A 169 11.18 -5.55 28.01
C PRO A 169 12.69 -5.83 27.98
N ASN A 170 13.10 -7.08 27.75
CA ASN A 170 14.50 -7.48 27.66
C ASN A 170 15.21 -6.97 26.40
N ASN A 171 14.43 -6.51 25.41
CA ASN A 171 14.92 -5.96 24.16
C ASN A 171 14.89 -4.44 24.10
N LYS A 172 14.59 -3.77 25.22
CA LYS A 172 14.61 -2.30 25.30
C LYS A 172 15.97 -1.75 24.88
N GLY A 173 15.96 -0.88 23.86
CA GLY A 173 17.16 -0.24 23.31
C GLY A 173 18.04 -1.14 22.44
N LYS A 174 17.61 -2.37 22.15
CA LYS A 174 18.29 -3.27 21.22
C LYS A 174 17.67 -3.13 19.82
N PRO A 175 18.49 -3.15 18.75
CA PRO A 175 18.00 -3.09 17.38
C PRO A 175 17.46 -4.46 16.95
N TYR A 176 16.49 -4.46 16.06
CA TYR A 176 15.89 -5.69 15.53
C TYR A 176 16.46 -6.09 14.16
N ALA A 177 17.38 -7.04 14.10
CA ALA A 177 17.96 -7.53 12.83
C ALA A 177 17.51 -8.95 12.45
N GLY A 178 16.49 -9.50 13.11
CA GLY A 178 16.00 -10.87 12.89
C GLY A 178 14.94 -11.00 11.79
N GLY A 179 14.50 -12.23 11.54
CA GLY A 179 13.41 -12.53 10.61
C GLY A 179 13.65 -11.93 9.21
N LEU A 180 12.64 -11.30 8.61
CA LEU A 180 12.77 -10.70 7.29
C LEU A 180 13.80 -9.54 7.24
N PHE A 181 14.06 -8.88 8.37
CA PHE A 181 15.05 -7.81 8.44
C PHE A 181 16.51 -8.32 8.35
N SER A 182 16.74 -9.63 8.50
CA SER A 182 18.07 -10.22 8.24
C SER A 182 18.41 -10.26 6.75
N ALA A 183 17.40 -10.21 5.87
CA ALA A 183 17.59 -10.23 4.42
C ALA A 183 17.78 -8.81 3.85
N ALA A 184 17.09 -7.81 4.39
CA ALA A 184 17.27 -6.41 4.00
C ALA A 184 16.91 -5.44 5.14
N ARG A 185 17.71 -4.37 5.27
CA ARG A 185 17.53 -3.32 6.31
C ARG A 185 16.16 -2.64 6.26
N HIS A 186 15.56 -2.53 5.08
CA HIS A 186 14.25 -1.91 4.86
C HIS A 186 13.34 -2.86 4.06
N ILE A 187 13.28 -4.13 4.48
CA ILE A 187 12.48 -5.15 3.79
C ILE A 187 10.99 -4.77 3.69
N ASN A 188 10.48 -4.03 4.69
CA ASN A 188 9.15 -3.45 4.70
C ASN A 188 8.94 -2.41 3.58
N TYR A 189 9.92 -1.53 3.33
CA TYR A 189 9.87 -0.58 2.21
C TYR A 189 9.84 -1.32 0.86
N GLY A 190 10.64 -2.37 0.74
CA GLY A 190 10.64 -3.25 -0.43
C GLY A 190 9.27 -3.89 -0.67
N GLY A 191 8.68 -4.50 0.36
CA GLY A 191 7.34 -5.09 0.30
C GLY A 191 6.27 -4.08 -0.11
N TYR A 192 6.29 -2.88 0.48
CA TYR A 192 5.38 -1.79 0.14
C TYR A 192 5.51 -1.36 -1.33
N THR A 193 6.73 -1.11 -1.81
CA THR A 193 6.98 -0.71 -3.20
C THR A 193 6.48 -1.76 -4.19
N ILE A 194 6.75 -3.04 -3.92
CA ILE A 194 6.28 -4.15 -4.77
C ILE A 194 4.76 -4.21 -4.77
N TRP A 195 4.12 -4.17 -3.60
CA TRP A 195 2.67 -4.16 -3.48
C TRP A 195 2.04 -3.04 -4.34
N ARG A 196 2.51 -1.80 -4.20
CA ARG A 196 1.96 -0.65 -4.93
C ARG A 196 2.21 -0.76 -6.43
N ALA A 197 3.40 -1.16 -6.84
CA ALA A 197 3.76 -1.33 -8.25
C ALA A 197 2.96 -2.46 -8.91
N SER A 198 2.73 -3.57 -8.22
CA SER A 198 1.97 -4.70 -8.75
C SER A 198 0.47 -4.44 -8.83
N TYR A 199 -0.07 -3.63 -7.91
CA TYR A 199 -1.44 -3.15 -8.04
C TYR A 199 -1.60 -2.25 -9.28
N ALA A 200 -0.69 -1.30 -9.45
CA ALA A 200 -0.63 -0.44 -10.63
C ALA A 200 -0.48 -1.25 -11.92
N TYR A 201 0.45 -2.19 -11.95
CA TYR A 201 0.65 -3.13 -13.05
C TYR A 201 -0.63 -3.87 -13.42
N THR A 202 -1.33 -4.43 -12.43
CA THR A 202 -2.57 -5.20 -12.64
C THR A 202 -3.70 -4.32 -13.17
N SER A 203 -3.68 -3.03 -12.82
CA SER A 203 -4.70 -2.07 -13.22
C SER A 203 -4.48 -1.53 -14.64
N ALA A 204 -3.26 -1.13 -14.98
CA ALA A 204 -2.96 -0.38 -16.20
C ALA A 204 -1.63 -0.73 -16.89
N GLY A 205 -1.14 -1.96 -16.68
CA GLY A 205 -0.01 -2.52 -17.39
C GLY A 205 1.36 -2.04 -16.90
N TRP A 206 2.40 -2.49 -17.60
CA TRP A 206 3.80 -2.40 -17.15
C TRP A 206 4.33 -0.98 -17.05
N LEU A 207 3.93 -0.06 -17.94
CA LEU A 207 4.37 1.34 -17.86
C LEU A 207 3.88 2.01 -16.58
N TRP A 208 2.62 1.83 -16.23
CA TRP A 208 2.07 2.38 -14.99
C TRP A 208 2.68 1.71 -13.75
N GLY A 209 2.82 0.38 -13.78
CA GLY A 209 3.50 -0.37 -12.73
C GLY A 209 4.94 0.10 -12.48
N LEU A 210 5.72 0.31 -13.54
CA LEU A 210 7.09 0.81 -13.45
C LEU A 210 7.15 2.26 -12.96
N GLY A 211 6.21 3.11 -13.38
CA GLY A 211 6.10 4.49 -12.88
C GLY A 211 5.85 4.53 -11.38
N VAL A 212 4.90 3.74 -10.89
CA VAL A 212 4.59 3.63 -9.46
C VAL A 212 5.74 3.01 -8.67
N PHE A 213 6.39 1.98 -9.20
CA PHE A 213 7.60 1.41 -8.61
C PHE A 213 8.68 2.47 -8.44
N SER A 214 8.98 3.21 -9.52
CA SER A 214 10.06 4.20 -9.56
C SER A 214 9.79 5.34 -8.59
N TRP A 215 8.53 5.80 -8.50
CA TRP A 215 8.11 6.80 -7.52
C TRP A 215 8.39 6.32 -6.09
N PHE A 216 7.83 5.19 -5.67
CA PHE A 216 7.95 4.74 -4.29
C PHE A 216 9.38 4.34 -3.93
N PHE A 217 10.08 3.71 -4.85
CA PHE A 217 11.50 3.41 -4.69
C PHE A 217 12.31 4.68 -4.46
N TYR A 218 12.10 5.71 -5.29
CA TYR A 218 12.78 7.00 -5.15
C TYR A 218 12.42 7.70 -3.84
N ASP A 219 11.13 7.77 -3.47
CA ASP A 219 10.70 8.41 -2.22
C ASP A 219 11.33 7.72 -1.00
N PHE A 220 11.37 6.38 -0.97
CA PHE A 220 12.06 5.68 0.12
C PHE A 220 13.57 5.89 0.08
N ALA A 221 14.21 5.83 -1.08
CA ALA A 221 15.66 6.00 -1.19
C ALA A 221 16.12 7.43 -0.86
N ALA A 222 15.37 8.45 -1.28
CA ALA A 222 15.75 9.86 -1.15
C ALA A 222 15.24 10.52 0.14
N ARG A 223 14.15 10.02 0.72
CA ARG A 223 13.54 10.60 1.94
C ARG A 223 13.44 9.57 3.06
N GLY A 224 12.84 8.42 2.80
CA GLY A 224 12.54 7.42 3.84
C GLY A 224 13.78 6.87 4.56
N VAL A 225 14.82 6.50 3.80
CA VAL A 225 16.08 5.96 4.33
C VAL A 225 16.91 7.05 5.00
N PRO A 226 17.14 8.24 4.39
CA PRO A 226 17.92 9.30 5.04
C PRO A 226 17.31 9.82 6.35
N VAL A 227 15.98 9.94 6.46
CA VAL A 227 15.31 10.29 7.73
C VAL A 227 15.61 9.24 8.81
N LEU A 228 15.65 7.96 8.42
CA LEU A 228 15.94 6.86 9.31
C LEU A 228 17.37 6.90 9.83
N ASP A 229 18.31 7.04 8.91
CA ASP A 229 19.73 7.03 9.21
C ASP A 229 20.09 8.21 10.12
N GLN A 230 19.57 9.42 9.85
CA GLN A 230 19.79 10.59 10.70
C GLN A 230 19.25 10.39 12.12
N TYR A 231 18.06 9.81 12.26
CA TYR A 231 17.48 9.54 13.57
C TYR A 231 18.31 8.54 14.38
N LEU A 232 18.75 7.47 13.73
CA LEU A 232 19.54 6.43 14.39
C LEU A 232 20.94 6.93 14.73
N LEU A 233 21.58 7.69 13.83
CA LEU A 233 22.87 8.33 14.10
C LEU A 233 22.79 9.27 15.30
N GLY A 234 21.71 10.04 15.45
CA GLY A 234 21.49 10.88 16.63
C GLY A 234 21.34 10.10 17.94
N ARG A 235 20.86 8.85 17.90
CA ARG A 235 20.83 7.95 19.06
C ARG A 235 22.18 7.30 19.34
N ILE A 236 22.92 6.93 18.30
CA ILE A 236 24.23 6.30 18.40
C ILE A 236 25.29 7.31 18.87
N SER A 237 25.21 8.58 18.48
CA SER A 237 26.14 9.61 18.99
C SER A 237 26.01 9.86 20.49
N LEU A 238 24.88 9.45 21.10
CA LEU A 238 24.65 9.48 22.55
C LEU A 238 25.05 8.17 23.25
N SER A 239 25.39 7.12 22.50
CA SER A 239 25.64 5.77 23.00
C SER A 239 26.88 5.19 22.30
N THR A 240 28.02 5.21 22.99
CA THR A 240 29.38 4.85 22.53
C THR A 240 29.58 3.38 22.12
N ALA A 241 28.75 2.81 21.25
CA ALA A 241 28.89 1.45 20.75
C ALA A 241 28.77 1.43 19.22
N ARG A 242 29.88 1.09 18.56
CA ARG A 242 30.02 1.05 17.10
C ARG A 242 29.63 -0.33 16.58
N PHE A 243 29.01 -0.33 15.40
CA PHE A 243 28.76 -1.45 14.48
C PHE A 243 27.58 -2.39 14.81
N SER A 244 26.68 -2.53 13.82
CA SER A 244 25.47 -3.38 13.69
C SER A 244 24.09 -2.86 14.13
N LEU A 245 23.98 -1.65 14.69
CA LEU A 245 22.73 -1.20 15.31
C LEU A 245 21.87 -0.27 14.42
N LEU A 246 21.22 -0.75 13.36
CA LEU A 246 20.34 0.13 12.53
C LEU A 246 19.03 -0.51 12.04
N ALA A 247 18.28 -1.11 12.95
CA ALA A 247 16.87 -1.47 12.70
C ALA A 247 15.94 -0.92 13.80
N ASP A 248 16.37 0.15 14.44
CA ASP A 248 15.74 0.68 15.66
C ASP A 248 14.64 1.71 15.38
N ALA A 249 14.48 2.12 14.13
CA ALA A 249 13.48 3.11 13.80
C ALA A 249 12.11 2.44 13.62
N ASP A 250 11.26 2.63 14.61
CA ASP A 250 9.81 2.46 14.50
C ASP A 250 9.30 3.43 13.44
N PHE A 251 9.21 2.96 12.20
CA PHE A 251 8.50 3.71 11.17
C PHE A 251 7.49 2.83 10.48
N PHE A 252 6.24 3.18 10.78
CA PHE A 252 5.09 3.02 9.93
C PHE A 252 5.45 3.58 8.56
N VAL A 253 5.63 2.68 7.61
CA VAL A 253 5.94 3.00 6.21
C VAL A 253 4.67 3.45 5.55
N PHE A 254 4.12 4.55 6.03
CA PHE A 254 2.82 5.04 5.60
C PHE A 254 1.74 3.96 5.82
N LEU A 255 0.83 4.28 6.74
CA LEU A 255 -0.55 4.02 6.35
C LEU A 255 -0.78 4.45 4.90
#